data_AF-X6GP16-F1
#
_entry.id   AF-X6GP16-F1
#
_cell.length_a   1.000
_cell.length_b   1.000
_cell.length_c   1.000
_cell.angle_alpha   90.00
_cell.angle_beta   90.00
_cell.angle_gamma   90.00
#
_symmetry.space_group_name_H-M   'P 1'
#
loop_
_entity.id
_entity.type
_entity.pdbx_description
1 polymer ?
#
loop_
_entity_poly.entity_id
_entity_poly.type
_entity_poly.pdbx_seq_one_letter_code
_entity_poly.pdbx_strand_id
1 'polypeptide(L)' 'MIDAKHITLGVVIGVAIGVALDNIIAGIGIGIALGIALGLARRRSGRK' A
#
# COMPACT_ATOMS: atom_id res chain seq x y z
N MET A 1 12.37 10.42 -2.20
CA MET A 1 12.30 9.03 -1.70
C MET A 1 10.84 8.57 -1.64
N ILE A 2 10.55 7.26 -1.63
CA ILE A 2 9.20 6.79 -1.27
C ILE A 2 9.19 6.86 0.26
N ASP A 3 8.41 7.78 0.83
CA ASP A 3 8.36 7.89 2.29
C ASP A 3 7.72 6.63 2.88
N ALA A 4 8.35 6.10 3.93
CA ALA A 4 7.90 4.88 4.60
C ALA A 4 6.40 4.91 4.95
N LYS A 5 5.86 6.09 5.26
CA LYS A 5 4.45 6.34 5.57
C LYS A 5 3.47 5.77 4.53
N HIS A 6 3.79 5.83 3.24
CA HIS A 6 2.90 5.34 2.18
C HIS A 6 2.90 3.81 2.09
N ILE A 7 4.07 3.20 2.32
CA ILE A 7 4.18 1.74 2.40
C ILE A 7 3.47 1.23 3.65
N THR A 8 3.66 1.89 4.80
CA THR A 8 2.96 1.51 6.04
C THR A 8 1.44 1.57 5.86
N LEU A 9 0.92 2.63 5.23
CA LEU A 9 -0.51 2.75 4.97
C LEU A 9 -1.01 1.66 4.03
N GLY A 10 -0.28 1.38 2.94
CA GLY A 10 -0.60 0.28 2.02
C GLY A 10 -0.63 -1.07 2.71
N VAL A 11 0.38 -1.37 3.54
CA VAL A 11 0.47 -2.64 4.27
C VAL A 11 -0.65 -2.78 5.30
N VAL A 12 -0.97 -1.74 6.08
CA VAL A 12 -2.08 -1.79 7.06
C VAL A 12 -3.40 -2.09 6.36
N ILE A 13 -3.68 -1.41 5.24
CA ILE A 13 -4.90 -1.64 4.45
C ILE A 13 -4.90 -3.04 3.85
N GLY A 14 -3.78 -3.47 3.27
CA GLY A 14 -3.64 -4.78 2.66
C GLY A 14 -3.80 -5.93 3.66
N VAL A 15 -3.22 -5.82 4.85
CA VAL A 15 -3.39 -6.81 5.92
C VAL A 15 -4.85 -6.84 6.39
N ALA A 16 -5.51 -5.69 6.55
CA ALA A 16 -6.93 -5.65 6.91
C ALA A 16 -7.81 -6.35 5.85
N ILE A 17 -7.54 -6.12 4.55
CA ILE A 17 -8.20 -6.82 3.45
C ILE A 17 -7.88 -8.31 3.48
N GLY A 18 -6.62 -8.69 3.72
CA GLY A 18 -6.19 -10.08 3.82
C GLY A 18 -6.89 -10.84 4.95
N VAL A 19 -7.08 -10.19 6.10
CA VAL A 19 -7.84 -10.75 7.22
C VAL A 19 -9.31 -10.91 6.84
N ALA A 20 -9.91 -9.91 6.18
CA ALA A 20 -11.31 -10.00 5.73
C ALA A 20 -11.54 -11.11 4.68
N LEU A 21 -10.52 -11.44 3.89
CA LEU A 21 -10.53 -12.51 2.90
C LEU A 21 -10.05 -13.87 3.45
N ASP A 22 -9.71 -13.94 4.74
CA ASP A 22 -9.08 -15.11 5.38
C ASP A 22 -7.82 -15.59 4.64
N ASN A 23 -7.13 -14.66 3.96
CA ASN A 23 -5.94 -14.89 3.17
C ASN A 23 -4.94 -13.75 3.36
N ILE A 24 -4.13 -13.87 4.42
CA ILE A 24 -3.10 -12.88 4.77
C ILE A 24 -2.02 -12.77 3.69
N ILE A 25 -1.68 -13.86 3.00
CA ILE A 25 -0.67 -13.84 1.92
C ILE A 25 -1.14 -12.91 0.79
N ALA A 26 -2.40 -13.05 0.36
CA ALA A 26 -3.00 -12.16 -0.62
C ALA A 26 -3.06 -10.72 -0.11
N GLY A 27 -3.43 -10.52 1.16
CA GLY A 27 -3.48 -9.19 1.79
C GLY A 27 -2.14 -8.47 1.80
N ILE A 28 -1.04 -9.15 2.14
CA ILE A 28 0.31 -8.58 2.12
C ILE A 28 0.69 -8.18 0.68
N GLY A 29 0.42 -9.04 -0.31
CA GLY A 29 0.68 -8.73 -1.72
C GLY A 29 -0.08 -7.50 -2.20
N ILE A 30 -1.39 -7.43 -1.90
CA ILE A 30 -2.25 -6.28 -2.22
C ILE A 30 -1.76 -5.01 -1.51
N GLY A 31 -1.38 -5.12 -0.23
CA GLY A 31 -0.93 -3.99 0.57
C GLY A 31 0.37 -3.37 0.07
N ILE A 32 1.33 -4.21 -0.32
CA ILE A 32 2.58 -3.75 -0.93
C ILE A 32 2.28 -3.06 -2.27
N ALA A 33 1.45 -3.66 -3.12
CA ALA A 33 1.07 -3.08 -4.41
C ALA A 33 0.40 -1.70 -4.25
N LEU A 34 -0.54 -1.58 -3.31
CA LEU A 34 -1.22 -0.31 -2.98
C LEU A 34 -0.25 0.73 -2.42
N GLY A 35 0.62 0.34 -1.49
CA GLY A 35 1.61 1.25 -0.90
C GLY A 35 2.57 1.83 -1.95
N ILE A 36 3.01 1.01 -2.90
CA ILE A 36 3.82 1.43 -4.04
C ILE A 36 3.01 2.37 -4.96
N ALA A 37 1.79 1.99 -5.33
CA ALA A 37 0.93 2.79 -6.21
C ALA A 37 0.65 4.18 -5.64
N LEU A 38 0.32 4.27 -4.35
CA LEU A 38 0.08 5.54 -3.65
C LEU A 38 1.34 6.40 -3.58
N GLY A 39 2.50 5.79 -3.30
CA GLY A 39 3.79 6.48 -3.31
C GLY A 39 4.15 7.06 -4.69
N LEU A 40 3.88 6.31 -5.76
CA LEU A 40 4.09 6.77 -7.14
C LEU A 40 3.09 7.86 -7.56
N ALA A 41 1.81 7.69 -7.22
CA ALA A 41 0.75 8.67 -7.55
C ALA A 41 1.02 10.03 -6.90
N ARG A 42 1.42 10.06 -5.63
CA ARG A 42 1.77 11.32 -4.93
C ARG A 42 3.01 11.99 -5.50
N ARG A 43 4.04 11.23 -5.89
CA ARG A 43 5.21 11.79 -6.59
C ARG A 43 4.82 12.47 -7.89
N ARG A 44 3.81 11.95 -8.59
CA ARG A 44 3.30 12.57 -9.82
C ARG A 44 2.47 13.83 -9.52
N SER A 45 1.71 13.85 -8.43
CA SER A 45 0.91 15.01 -8.02
C SER A 45 1.73 16.16 -7.43
N GLY A 46 2.90 15.89 -6.83
CA GLY A 46 3.80 16.93 -6.29
C GLY A 46 4.66 17.63 -7.35
N ARG A 47 4.43 17.37 -8.64
CA ARG A 47 5.17 17.94 -9.77
C ARG A 47 4.36 19.06 -10.44
N LYS A 48 3.85 20.00 -9.64
CA LYS A 48 3.19 21.23 -10.12
C LYS A 48 4.05 22.44 -9.83
#